data_AF-A0AAV4B0U2-F1
#
_entry.id   AF-A0AAV4B0U2-F1
#
_cell.length_a   1.000
_cell.length_b   1.000
_cell.length_c   1.000
_cell.angle_alpha   90.00
_cell.angle_beta   90.00
_cell.angle_gamma   90.00
#
_symmetry.space_group_name_H-M   'P 1'
#
loop_
_entity.id
_entity.type
_entity.pdbx_description
1 polymer ?
#
loop_
_entity_poly.entity_id
_entity_poly.type
_entity_poly.pdbx_seq_one_letter_code
_entity_poly.pdbx_strand_id
1 'polypeptide(L)'
;MGMEQKQPYKKTAGWMGFYALVGGCLAGFVISRIADTFRGKLKLFLILMFLPTSAFFVWFLMMFEGYVDRNMASLYITVVLPGCLVFGTHPLFFELACEVTYPTGESVTTFIMTLAQYLTGASFLGILIIPGIGVSWMNWLVVACTAATLGLLLLVREDYHRMKIDDT
;
A
#
# COMPACT_ATOMS: atom_id res chain seq x y z
N MET A 1 32.11 -0.92 -20.45
CA MET A 1 32.34 -0.49 -19.05
C MET A 1 31.08 -0.02 -18.31
N GLY A 2 29.85 -0.28 -18.81
CA GLY A 2 28.59 0.22 -18.21
C GLY A 2 27.60 -0.84 -17.70
N MET A 3 27.97 -2.12 -17.71
CA MET A 3 27.12 -3.21 -17.17
C MET A 3 27.47 -3.57 -15.72
N GLU A 4 28.74 -3.45 -15.33
CA GLU A 4 29.21 -3.85 -14.00
C GLU A 4 28.71 -2.90 -12.88
N GLN A 5 28.57 -1.60 -13.15
CA GLN A 5 28.01 -0.64 -12.18
C GLN A 5 26.47 -0.73 -12.02
N LYS A 6 25.73 -1.34 -12.95
CA LYS A 6 24.28 -1.59 -12.79
C LYS A 6 23.98 -2.77 -11.85
N GLN A 7 24.91 -3.72 -11.72
CA GLN A 7 24.76 -4.90 -10.86
C GLN A 7 24.60 -4.58 -9.36
N PRO A 8 25.44 -3.72 -8.73
CA PRO A 8 25.34 -3.44 -7.30
C PRO A 8 24.02 -2.75 -6.94
N TYR A 9 23.56 -1.79 -7.76
CA TYR A 9 22.29 -1.09 -7.52
C TYR A 9 21.08 -2.04 -7.58
N LYS A 10 21.07 -2.99 -8.52
CA LYS A 10 20.02 -4.02 -8.61
C LYS A 10 19.97 -4.91 -7.37
N LYS A 11 21.13 -5.29 -6.81
CA LYS A 11 21.20 -6.07 -5.58
C LYS A 11 20.67 -5.27 -4.39
N THR A 12 21.08 -4.01 -4.24
CA THR A 12 20.59 -3.13 -3.17
C THR A 12 19.09 -2.92 -3.25
N ALA A 13 18.55 -2.69 -4.46
CA ALA A 13 17.10 -2.59 -4.68
C ALA A 13 16.35 -3.87 -4.31
N GLY A 14 16.89 -5.04 -4.65
CA GLY A 14 16.33 -6.32 -4.24
C GLY A 14 16.26 -6.49 -2.73
N TRP A 15 17.33 -6.13 -2.02
CA TRP A 15 17.36 -6.17 -0.55
C TRP A 15 16.38 -5.17 0.08
N MET A 16 16.24 -3.96 -0.46
CA MET A 16 15.23 -2.99 0.01
C MET A 16 13.82 -3.56 -0.08
N GLY A 17 13.47 -4.17 -1.22
CA GLY A 17 12.18 -4.84 -1.39
C GLY A 17 11.98 -6.01 -0.42
N PHE A 18 13.04 -6.81 -0.19
CA PHE A 18 13.02 -7.90 0.78
C PHE A 18 12.74 -7.41 2.21
N TYR A 19 13.44 -6.38 2.68
CA TYR A 19 13.20 -5.81 4.01
C TYR A 19 11.81 -5.19 4.14
N ALA A 20 11.31 -4.52 3.10
CA ALA A 20 9.96 -3.98 3.08
C ALA A 20 8.89 -5.09 3.21
N LEU A 21 9.07 -6.21 2.52
CA LEU A 21 8.16 -7.35 2.58
C LEU A 21 8.18 -8.03 3.95
N VAL A 22 9.36 -8.42 4.43
CA VAL A 22 9.50 -9.10 5.74
C VAL A 22 9.05 -8.18 6.88
N GLY A 23 9.49 -6.92 6.83
CA GLY A 23 9.07 -5.89 7.79
C GLY A 23 7.56 -5.68 7.76
N GLY A 24 6.95 -5.67 6.57
CA GLY A 24 5.50 -5.52 6.43
C GLY A 24 4.69 -6.71 6.91
N CYS A 25 5.17 -7.94 6.72
CA CYS A 25 4.52 -9.10 7.31
C CYS A 25 4.54 -9.05 8.85
N LEU A 26 5.70 -8.73 9.44
CA LEU A 26 5.85 -8.64 10.90
C LEU A 26 5.07 -7.46 11.49
N ALA A 27 5.17 -6.29 10.87
CA ALA A 27 4.41 -5.11 11.26
C ALA A 27 2.91 -5.35 11.11
N GLY A 28 2.49 -6.09 10.08
CA GLY A 28 1.10 -6.48 9.85
C GLY A 28 0.49 -7.18 11.05
N PHE A 29 1.17 -8.17 11.64
CA PHE A 29 0.66 -8.83 12.86
C PHE A 29 0.44 -7.86 14.02
N VAL A 30 1.37 -6.92 14.23
CA VAL A 30 1.26 -5.91 15.29
C VAL A 30 0.11 -4.94 14.99
N ILE A 31 0.02 -4.48 13.74
CA ILE A 31 -1.01 -3.57 13.25
C ILE A 31 -2.39 -4.20 13.39
N SER A 32 -2.55 -5.47 13.01
CA SER A 32 -3.81 -6.22 13.17
C SER A 32 -4.24 -6.27 14.64
N ARG A 33 -3.31 -6.57 15.56
CA ARG A 33 -3.64 -6.58 17.00
C ARG A 33 -4.04 -5.22 17.55
N ILE A 34 -3.43 -4.16 17.07
CA ILE A 34 -3.82 -2.80 17.44
C ILE A 34 -5.20 -2.49 16.85
N ALA A 35 -5.44 -2.85 15.59
CA ALA A 35 -6.72 -2.64 14.92
C ALA A 35 -7.88 -3.36 15.64
N ASP A 36 -7.66 -4.58 16.14
CA ASP A 36 -8.64 -5.33 16.94
C ASP A 36 -9.09 -4.58 18.21
N THR A 37 -8.22 -3.70 18.75
CA THR A 37 -8.55 -2.87 19.92
C THR A 37 -9.48 -1.71 19.55
N PHE A 38 -9.47 -1.27 18.28
CA PHE A 38 -10.31 -0.20 17.74
C PHE A 38 -11.56 -0.77 17.04
N ARG A 39 -12.38 -1.54 17.78
CA ARG A 39 -13.66 -2.04 17.25
C ARG A 39 -14.55 -0.88 16.77
N GLY A 40 -15.04 -0.98 15.54
CA GLY A 40 -15.96 0.00 14.95
C GLY A 40 -15.37 1.34 14.50
N LYS A 41 -14.05 1.42 14.34
CA LYS A 41 -13.36 2.61 13.79
C LYS A 41 -12.31 2.23 12.75
N LEU A 42 -12.56 1.18 11.96
CA LEU A 42 -11.62 0.70 10.94
C LEU A 42 -11.25 1.80 9.93
N LYS A 43 -12.21 2.63 9.49
CA LYS A 43 -11.94 3.81 8.66
C LYS A 43 -10.82 4.69 9.20
N LEU A 44 -10.96 5.06 10.47
CA LEU A 44 -10.09 6.02 11.12
C LEU A 44 -8.69 5.43 11.25
N PHE A 45 -8.61 4.15 11.58
CA PHE A 45 -7.35 3.43 11.66
C PHE A 45 -6.65 3.36 10.30
N LEU A 46 -7.39 3.04 9.22
CA LEU A 46 -6.86 3.04 7.85
C LEU A 46 -6.36 4.43 7.43
N ILE A 47 -7.11 5.49 7.73
CA ILE A 47 -6.68 6.88 7.45
C ILE A 47 -5.40 7.22 8.23
N LEU A 48 -5.33 6.89 9.52
CA LEU A 48 -4.15 7.13 10.35
C LEU A 48 -2.91 6.40 9.85
N MET A 49 -3.07 5.23 9.21
CA MET A 49 -1.98 4.48 8.58
C MET A 49 -1.60 5.01 7.20
N PHE A 50 -2.57 5.46 6.40
CA PHE A 50 -2.34 5.94 5.03
C PHE A 50 -1.81 7.37 4.96
N LEU A 51 -2.12 8.22 5.95
CA LEU A 51 -1.55 9.57 6.03
C LEU A 51 -0.01 9.59 6.07
N PRO A 52 0.67 8.91 7.03
CA PRO A 52 2.13 8.88 7.04
C PRO A 52 2.70 8.16 5.82
N THR A 53 2.04 7.10 5.35
CA THR A 53 2.43 6.39 4.11
C THR A 53 2.48 7.33 2.91
N SER A 54 1.45 8.17 2.74
CA SER A 54 1.41 9.16 1.65
C SER A 54 2.55 10.18 1.75
N ALA A 55 2.88 10.64 2.97
CA ALA A 55 3.99 11.56 3.20
C ALA A 55 5.34 10.93 2.83
N PHE A 56 5.56 9.66 3.18
CA PHE A 56 6.79 8.95 2.79
C PHE A 56 6.91 8.74 1.28
N PHE A 57 5.82 8.45 0.57
CA PHE A 57 5.85 8.32 -0.89
C PHE A 57 6.05 9.67 -1.60
N VAL A 58 5.51 10.76 -1.06
CA VAL A 58 5.80 12.12 -1.57
C VAL A 58 7.28 12.46 -1.32
N TRP A 59 7.83 12.15 -0.15
CA TRP A 59 9.27 12.30 0.12
C TRP A 59 10.12 11.46 -0.86
N PHE A 60 9.73 10.21 -1.09
CA PHE A 60 10.37 9.37 -2.10
C PHE A 60 10.37 10.03 -3.48
N LEU A 61 9.24 10.55 -3.94
CA LEU A 61 9.13 11.24 -5.23
C LEU A 61 10.04 12.49 -5.29
N MET A 62 10.05 13.32 -4.25
CA MET A 62 10.89 14.52 -4.18
C MET A 62 12.39 14.22 -4.31
N MET A 63 12.85 13.08 -3.78
CA MET A 63 14.25 12.64 -3.95
C MET A 63 14.59 12.25 -5.39
N PHE A 64 13.62 11.76 -6.16
CA PHE A 64 13.82 11.39 -7.58
C PHE A 64 13.73 12.59 -8.52
N GLU A 65 12.91 13.58 -8.20
CA GLU A 65 12.82 14.85 -8.93
C GLU A 65 13.99 15.80 -8.60
N GLY A 66 14.81 15.48 -7.60
CA GLY A 66 16.04 16.22 -7.28
C GLY A 66 15.86 17.41 -6.33
N TYR A 67 14.71 17.51 -5.65
CA TYR A 67 14.47 18.53 -4.62
C TYR A 67 15.17 18.24 -3.29
N VAL A 68 15.52 16.98 -3.03
CA VAL A 68 16.15 16.51 -1.79
C VAL A 68 17.35 15.61 -2.11
N ASP A 69 18.42 15.73 -1.33
CA ASP A 69 19.62 14.92 -1.49
C ASP A 69 19.33 13.42 -1.35
N ARG A 70 19.75 12.65 -2.35
CA ARG A 70 19.63 11.18 -2.34
C ARG A 70 20.67 10.57 -1.41
N ASN A 71 20.28 10.36 -0.16
CA ASN A 71 21.02 9.53 0.78
C ASN A 71 20.48 8.10 0.77
N MET A 72 21.37 7.10 0.84
CA MET A 72 20.99 5.69 0.91
C MET A 72 20.11 5.40 2.13
N ALA A 73 20.42 5.99 3.29
CA ALA A 73 19.59 5.83 4.48
C ALA A 73 18.15 6.34 4.26
N SER A 74 17.99 7.52 3.64
CA SER A 74 16.69 8.10 3.33
C SER A 74 15.89 7.25 2.33
N LEU A 75 16.56 6.62 1.35
CA LEU A 75 15.93 5.67 0.43
C LEU A 75 15.41 4.42 1.15
N TYR A 76 16.19 3.85 2.06
CA TYR A 76 15.72 2.70 2.85
C TYR A 76 14.51 3.07 3.71
N ILE A 77 14.53 4.22 4.37
CA ILE A 77 13.43 4.70 5.22
C ILE A 77 12.15 4.90 4.39
N THR A 78 12.25 5.62 3.28
CA THR A 78 11.10 5.97 2.43
C THR A 78 10.55 4.81 1.59
N VAL A 79 11.23 3.65 1.56
CA VAL A 79 10.72 2.43 0.92
C VAL A 79 10.24 1.43 1.96
N VAL A 80 11.03 1.17 3.00
CA VAL A 80 10.74 0.11 3.97
C VAL A 80 9.61 0.52 4.91
N LEU A 81 9.63 1.71 5.50
CA LEU A 81 8.59 2.14 6.44
C LEU A 81 7.19 2.19 5.81
N PRO A 82 6.95 2.89 4.68
CA PRO A 82 5.63 2.85 4.05
C PRO A 82 5.28 1.46 3.53
N GLY A 83 6.26 0.68 3.06
CA GLY A 83 6.05 -0.73 2.73
C GLY A 83 5.45 -1.51 3.91
N CYS A 84 6.00 -1.32 5.11
CA CYS A 84 5.49 -1.99 6.30
C CYS A 84 4.04 -1.61 6.63
N LEU A 85 3.70 -0.33 6.52
CA LEU A 85 2.37 0.19 6.78
C LEU A 85 1.35 -0.28 5.74
N VAL A 86 1.72 -0.31 4.46
CA VAL A 86 0.85 -0.76 3.36
C VAL A 86 0.55 -2.25 3.46
N PHE A 87 1.56 -3.09 3.70
CA PHE A 87 1.33 -4.53 3.81
C PHE A 87 0.43 -4.90 5.00
N GLY A 88 0.57 -4.19 6.12
CA GLY A 88 -0.29 -4.41 7.29
C GLY A 88 -1.74 -3.96 7.12
N THR A 89 -2.03 -3.04 6.19
CA THR A 89 -3.39 -2.51 5.96
C THR A 89 -4.19 -3.32 4.95
N HIS A 90 -3.55 -4.16 4.12
CA HIS A 90 -4.23 -5.05 3.18
C HIS A 90 -5.40 -5.84 3.80
N PRO A 91 -5.23 -6.63 4.89
CA PRO A 91 -6.33 -7.39 5.48
C PRO A 91 -7.46 -6.49 6.00
N LEU A 92 -7.13 -5.31 6.53
CA LEU A 92 -8.11 -4.35 7.04
C LEU A 92 -8.99 -3.75 5.92
N PHE A 93 -8.46 -3.61 4.70
CA PHE A 93 -9.28 -3.24 3.55
C PHE A 93 -10.28 -4.33 3.15
N PHE A 94 -9.90 -5.61 3.27
CA PHE A 94 -10.83 -6.71 3.01
C PHE A 94 -11.96 -6.73 4.05
N GLU A 95 -11.63 -6.54 5.32
CA GLU A 95 -12.61 -6.46 6.41
C GLU A 95 -13.58 -5.29 6.19
N LEU A 96 -13.05 -4.09 5.89
CA LEU A 96 -13.87 -2.92 5.57
C LEU A 96 -14.77 -3.15 4.36
N ALA A 97 -14.25 -3.76 3.29
CA ALA A 97 -15.06 -4.02 2.11
C ALA A 97 -16.22 -4.97 2.39
N CYS A 98 -16.00 -6.00 3.21
CA CYS A 98 -17.05 -6.93 3.62
C CYS A 98 -18.11 -6.23 4.50
N GLU A 99 -17.70 -5.30 5.35
CA GLU A 99 -18.63 -4.47 6.14
C GLU A 99 -19.52 -3.60 5.23
N VAL A 100 -18.91 -2.90 4.25
CA VAL A 100 -19.61 -1.98 3.34
C VAL A 100 -20.52 -2.71 2.36
N THR A 101 -20.20 -3.95 2.00
CA THR A 101 -20.97 -4.74 1.02
C THR A 101 -22.05 -5.61 1.66
N TYR A 102 -22.20 -5.59 2.98
CA TYR A 102 -23.27 -6.33 3.68
C TYR A 102 -24.66 -5.94 3.12
N PRO A 103 -25.56 -6.91 2.84
CA PRO A 103 -25.57 -8.32 3.24
C PRO A 103 -24.95 -9.30 2.22
N THR A 104 -24.09 -8.83 1.31
CA THR A 104 -23.41 -9.70 0.34
C THR A 104 -22.50 -10.72 1.04
N GLY A 105 -22.39 -11.93 0.50
CA GLY A 105 -21.50 -12.96 1.05
C GLY A 105 -20.03 -12.53 1.04
N GLU A 106 -19.34 -12.71 2.17
CA GLU A 106 -17.93 -12.34 2.39
C GLU A 106 -16.98 -12.91 1.33
N SER A 107 -17.28 -14.13 0.86
CA SER A 107 -16.53 -14.81 -0.19
C SER A 107 -16.59 -14.10 -1.55
N VAL A 108 -17.73 -13.52 -1.89
CA VAL A 108 -17.93 -12.80 -3.16
C VAL A 108 -17.14 -11.49 -3.16
N THR A 109 -17.24 -10.73 -2.07
CA THR A 109 -16.50 -9.47 -1.91
C THR A 109 -15.00 -9.70 -1.95
N THR A 110 -14.51 -10.70 -1.21
CA THR A 110 -13.08 -11.07 -1.19
C THR A 110 -12.61 -11.53 -2.57
N PHE A 111 -13.41 -12.31 -3.29
CA PHE A 111 -13.08 -12.76 -4.64
C PHE A 111 -12.96 -11.58 -5.61
N ILE A 112 -13.92 -10.64 -5.61
CA ILE A 112 -13.91 -9.46 -6.50
C ILE A 112 -12.69 -8.59 -6.21
N MET A 113 -12.38 -8.33 -4.93
CA MET A 113 -11.20 -7.54 -4.54
C MET A 113 -9.90 -8.20 -4.99
N THR A 114 -9.78 -9.51 -4.79
CA THR A 114 -8.59 -10.27 -5.16
C THR A 114 -8.40 -10.27 -6.69
N LEU A 115 -9.49 -10.46 -7.44
CA LEU A 115 -9.47 -10.38 -8.90
C LEU A 115 -9.02 -9.00 -9.38
N ALA A 116 -9.55 -7.92 -8.79
CA ALA A 116 -9.15 -6.55 -9.10
C ALA A 116 -7.66 -6.30 -8.81
N GLN A 117 -7.12 -6.85 -7.70
CA GLN A 117 -5.71 -6.78 -7.37
C GLN A 117 -4.83 -7.47 -8.44
N TYR A 118 -5.20 -8.68 -8.86
CA TYR A 118 -4.45 -9.39 -9.91
C TYR A 118 -4.52 -8.70 -11.26
N LEU A 119 -5.68 -8.17 -11.65
CA LEU A 119 -5.84 -7.40 -12.89
C LEU A 119 -4.99 -6.12 -12.89
N THR A 120 -4.93 -5.43 -11.75
CA THR A 120 -4.08 -4.24 -11.58
C THR A 120 -2.60 -4.60 -11.64
N GLY A 121 -2.19 -5.71 -11.02
CA GLY A 121 -0.81 -6.21 -11.12
C GLY A 121 -0.43 -6.60 -12.54
N ALA A 122 -1.33 -7.29 -13.25
CA ALA A 122 -1.13 -7.70 -14.64
C ALA A 122 -1.02 -6.49 -15.58
N SER A 123 -1.88 -5.47 -15.41
CA SER A 123 -1.83 -4.25 -16.22
C SER A 123 -0.54 -3.46 -15.96
N PHE A 124 -0.13 -3.35 -14.70
CA PHE A 124 1.13 -2.70 -14.32
C PHE A 124 2.35 -3.37 -14.97
N LEU A 125 2.44 -4.70 -14.91
CA LEU A 125 3.51 -5.46 -15.57
C LEU A 125 3.41 -5.38 -17.10
N GLY A 126 2.20 -5.37 -17.65
CA GLY A 126 1.97 -5.22 -19.09
C GLY A 126 2.51 -3.90 -19.65
N ILE A 127 2.34 -2.79 -18.92
CA ILE A 127 2.89 -1.48 -19.30
C ILE A 127 4.42 -1.51 -19.38
N LEU A 128 5.09 -2.26 -18.51
CA LEU A 128 6.56 -2.39 -18.50
C LEU A 128 7.13 -3.13 -19.72
N ILE A 129 6.31 -3.87 -20.46
CA ILE A 129 6.73 -4.56 -21.70
C ILE A 129 6.92 -3.54 -22.84
N ILE A 130 6.27 -2.37 -22.77
CA ILE A 130 6.33 -1.35 -23.82
C ILE A 130 7.75 -0.76 -23.88
N PRO A 131 8.47 -0.89 -25.01
CA PRO A 131 9.82 -0.37 -25.12
C PRO A 131 9.80 1.17 -25.07
N GLY A 132 10.66 1.76 -24.25
CA GLY A 132 10.86 3.22 -24.20
C GLY A 132 10.00 3.99 -23.19
N ILE A 133 9.12 3.32 -22.42
CA ILE A 133 8.20 4.00 -21.48
C ILE A 133 8.87 4.54 -20.20
N GLY A 134 10.11 4.11 -19.92
CA GLY A 134 10.84 4.51 -18.71
C GLY A 134 10.20 4.00 -17.41
N VAL A 135 10.70 4.48 -16.26
CA VAL A 135 10.21 4.08 -14.92
C VAL A 135 9.72 5.24 -14.06
N SER A 136 9.90 6.49 -14.50
CA SER A 136 9.49 7.67 -13.73
C SER A 136 7.97 7.73 -13.49
N TRP A 137 7.18 7.20 -14.43
CA TRP A 137 5.72 7.13 -14.30
C TRP A 137 5.28 6.28 -13.10
N MET A 138 6.08 5.29 -12.69
CA MET A 138 5.77 4.43 -11.54
C MET A 138 5.78 5.22 -10.22
N ASN A 139 6.74 6.15 -10.08
CA ASN A 139 6.87 6.99 -8.90
C ASN A 139 5.70 7.96 -8.78
N TRP A 140 5.26 8.54 -9.90
CA TRP A 140 4.07 9.38 -9.93
C TRP A 140 2.79 8.58 -9.69
N LEU A 141 2.71 7.36 -10.25
CA LEU A 141 1.56 6.48 -10.08
C LEU A 141 1.37 6.08 -8.61
N VAL A 142 2.43 5.70 -7.88
CA VAL A 142 2.30 5.31 -6.47
C VAL A 142 1.79 6.45 -5.60
N VAL A 143 2.23 7.69 -5.86
CA VAL A 143 1.75 8.88 -5.13
C VAL A 143 0.29 9.16 -5.49
N ALA A 144 -0.07 9.11 -6.78
CA ALA A 144 -1.44 9.31 -7.26
C ALA A 144 -2.40 8.26 -6.68
N CYS A 145 -2.03 6.98 -6.71
CA CYS A 145 -2.82 5.89 -6.13
C CYS A 145 -3.00 6.07 -4.62
N THR A 146 -1.93 6.42 -3.89
CA THR A 146 -2.04 6.61 -2.43
C THR A 146 -2.95 7.80 -2.08
N ALA A 147 -2.84 8.90 -2.82
CA ALA A 147 -3.71 10.07 -2.66
C ALA A 147 -5.16 9.76 -3.03
N ALA A 148 -5.39 9.00 -4.11
CA ALA A 148 -6.71 8.55 -4.52
C ALA A 148 -7.35 7.64 -3.46
N THR A 149 -6.59 6.69 -2.89
CA THR A 149 -7.07 5.82 -1.81
C THR A 149 -7.47 6.63 -0.57
N LEU A 150 -6.66 7.62 -0.17
CA LEU A 150 -7.02 8.53 0.92
C LEU A 150 -8.32 9.31 0.62
N GLY A 151 -8.45 9.84 -0.61
CA GLY A 151 -9.67 10.54 -1.04
C GLY A 151 -10.90 9.62 -1.02
N LEU A 152 -10.78 8.41 -1.56
CA LEU A 152 -11.85 7.42 -1.57
C LEU A 152 -12.24 6.99 -0.16
N LEU A 153 -11.27 6.75 0.73
CA LEU A 153 -11.54 6.44 2.15
C LEU A 153 -12.36 7.55 2.80
N LEU A 154 -12.05 8.82 2.55
CA LEU A 154 -12.83 9.94 3.08
C LEU A 154 -14.28 9.93 2.58
N LEU A 155 -14.50 9.58 1.32
CA LEU A 155 -15.82 9.53 0.67
C LEU A 155 -16.67 8.32 1.08
N VAL A 156 -16.05 7.18 1.41
CA VAL A 156 -16.78 5.98 1.85
C VAL A 156 -17.54 6.29 3.14
N ARG A 157 -18.86 6.11 3.12
CA ARG A 157 -19.68 6.11 4.34
C ARG A 157 -19.70 4.70 4.89
N GLU A 158 -19.34 4.56 6.16
CA GLU A 158 -19.40 3.29 6.87
C GLU A 158 -20.64 3.30 7.76
N ASP A 159 -21.61 2.46 7.42
CA ASP A 159 -22.72 2.12 8.30
C ASP A 159 -22.44 0.71 8.82
N TYR A 160 -21.94 0.62 10.07
CA TYR A 160 -21.61 -0.65 10.73
C TYR A 160 -22.86 -1.48 11.04
N HIS A 161 -23.50 -2.02 10.01
CA HIS A 161 -24.69 -2.85 10.14
C HIS A 161 -24.36 -4.27 10.62
N ARG A 162 -23.19 -4.82 10.27
CA ARG A 162 -22.80 -6.18 10.69
C ARG A 162 -22.44 -6.20 12.18
N MET A 163 -21.62 -5.27 12.65
CA MET A 163 -21.29 -5.18 14.09
C MET A 163 -22.54 -5.07 14.96
N LYS A 164 -23.57 -4.33 14.52
CA LYS A 164 -24.83 -4.16 15.26
C LYS A 164 -25.64 -5.46 15.38
N ILE A 165 -25.47 -6.39 14.44
CA ILE A 165 -26.14 -7.69 14.45
C ILE A 165 -25.32 -8.71 15.25
N ASP A 166 -23.99 -8.64 15.20
CA ASP A 166 -23.11 -9.50 15.99
C ASP A 166 -23.13 -9.16 17.50
N ASP A 167 -23.51 -7.94 17.87
CA ASP A 167 -23.64 -7.48 19.27
C ASP A 167 -25.03 -7.79 19.91
N THR A 168 -26.00 -8.33 19.15
CA THR A 168 -27.35 -8.72 19.64
C THR A 168 -27.50 -10.22 19.82
#